data_AF-A0A1G5U547-F1
#
_entry.id   AF-A0A1G5U547-F1
#
_cell.length_a   1.000
_cell.length_b   1.000
_cell.length_c   1.000
_cell.angle_alpha   90.00
_cell.angle_beta   90.00
_cell.angle_gamma   90.00
#
_symmetry.space_group_name_H-M   'P 1'
#
loop_
_entity.id
_entity.type
_entity.pdbx_description
1 polymer ?
#
loop_
_entity_poly.entity_id
_entity_poly.type
_entity_poly.pdbx_seq_one_letter_code
_entity_poly.pdbx_strand_id
1 'polypeptide(L)' 'MQREAIDRARGIAVNQQSELLIQGRDGQIRERNSYGDDLFPPEG' A
#
# COMPACT_ATOMS: atom_id res chain seq x y z
N MET A 1 -12.40 -11.10 -6.50
CA MET A 1 -11.05 -11.34 -7.11
C MET A 1 -10.00 -10.46 -6.43
N GLN A 2 -8.70 -10.76 -6.55
CA GLN A 2 -7.63 -9.99 -5.89
C GLN A 2 -7.66 -8.49 -6.22
N ARG A 3 -8.12 -8.11 -7.42
CA ARG A 3 -8.30 -6.72 -7.85
C ARG A 3 -9.25 -5.93 -6.94
N GLU A 4 -10.41 -6.48 -6.60
CA GLU A 4 -11.40 -5.81 -5.74
C GLU A 4 -10.88 -5.62 -4.30
N ALA A 5 -10.11 -6.59 -3.80
CA ALA A 5 -9.45 -6.48 -2.49
C ALA A 5 -8.41 -5.35 -2.50
N ILE A 6 -7.63 -5.22 -3.59
CA ILE A 6 -6.66 -4.14 -3.77
C ILE A 6 -7.37 -2.79 -3.86
N ASP A 7 -8.43 -2.67 -4.65
CA ASP A 7 -9.16 -1.41 -4.83
C ASP A 7 -9.78 -0.92 -3.52
N ARG A 8 -10.33 -1.84 -2.72
CA ARG A 8 -10.86 -1.52 -1.39
C ARG A 8 -9.77 -1.17 -0.39
N ALA A 9 -8.66 -1.91 -0.38
CA ALA A 9 -7.52 -1.64 0.48
C ALA A 9 -6.85 -0.29 0.14
N ARG A 10 -6.81 0.08 -1.15
CA ARG A 10 -6.33 1.39 -1.61
C ARG A 10 -7.16 2.53 -1.05
N GLY A 11 -8.50 2.44 -1.13
CA GLY A 11 -9.37 3.47 -0.57
C GLY A 11 -9.16 3.66 0.94
N ILE A 12 -8.96 2.56 1.66
CA ILE A 12 -8.66 2.57 3.10
C ILE A 12 -7.31 3.22 3.38
N ALA A 13 -6.26 2.81 2.66
CA ALA A 13 -4.90 3.32 2.87
C ALA A 13 -4.79 4.81 2.55
N VAL A 14 -5.43 5.27 1.48
CA VAL A 14 -5.52 6.71 1.15
C VAL A 14 -6.25 7.49 2.24
N ASN A 15 -7.41 7.00 2.69
CA ASN A 15 -8.20 7.68 3.72
C ASN A 15 -7.50 7.70 5.09
N GLN A 16 -6.69 6.69 5.38
CA GLN A 16 -5.93 6.60 6.64
C GLN A 16 -4.52 7.19 6.54
N GLN A 17 -4.12 7.72 5.38
CA GLN A 17 -2.77 8.20 5.13
C GLN A 17 -1.71 7.15 5.51
N SER A 18 -1.96 5.89 5.14
CA SER A 18 -1.15 4.74 5.51
C SER A 18 -0.56 4.02 4.29
N GLU A 19 0.29 3.02 4.54
CA GLU A 19 0.89 2.22 3.49
C GLU A 19 -0.03 1.06 3.05
N LEU A 20 0.00 0.76 1.75
CA LEU A 20 -0.61 -0.41 1.14
C LEU A 20 0.48 -1.37 0.63
N LEU A 21 0.45 -2.62 1.11
CA LEU A 21 1.32 -3.71 0.66
C LEU A 21 0.50 -4.75 -0.11
N ILE A 22 0.87 -5.01 -1.36
CA ILE A 22 0.22 -6.02 -2.21
C ILE A 22 1.11 -7.25 -2.28
N GLN A 23 0.61 -8.38 -1.77
CA GLN A 23 1.31 -9.66 -1.82
C GLN A 23 0.85 -10.50 -3.03
N GLY A 24 1.81 -11.12 -3.69
CA GLY A 24 1.58 -12.12 -4.73
C GLY A 24 1.13 -13.46 -4.13
N ARG A 25 0.71 -14.38 -5.01
CA ARG A 25 0.31 -15.74 -4.60
C ARG A 25 1.49 -16.58 -4.10
N ASP A 26 2.70 -16.15 -4.41
CA ASP A 26 3.99 -16.67 -3.96
C ASP A 26 4.43 -16.09 -2.60
N GLY A 27 3.61 -15.23 -1.99
CA GLY A 27 3.92 -14.59 -0.70
C GLY A 27 4.90 -13.42 -0.80
N GLN A 28 5.41 -13.12 -2.00
CA GLN A 28 6.31 -11.99 -2.22
C GLN A 28 5.52 -10.69 -2.32
N ILE A 29 6.10 -9.59 -1.82
CA ILE A 29 5.54 -8.26 -2.01
C ILE A 29 5.74 -7.87 -3.47
N ARG A 30 4.64 -7.61 -4.18
CA ARG A 30 4.64 -7.19 -5.58
C ARG A 30 4.63 -5.68 -5.72
N GLU A 31 3.99 -4.97 -4.79
CA GLU A 31 3.84 -3.53 -4.83
C GLU A 31 3.71 -2.97 -3.40
N ARG A 32 4.33 -1.81 -3.17
CA ARG A 32 4.17 -1.01 -1.95
C ARG A 32 3.83 0.41 -2.36
N ASN A 33 2.75 0.96 -1.83
CA ASN A 33 2.38 2.36 -2.00
C ASN A 33 2.28 2.99 -0.61
N SER A 34 2.88 4.16 -0.41
CA SER A 34 2.66 4.97 0.79
C SER A 34 1.79 6.16 0.42
N TYR A 35 0.73 6.39 1.20
CA TYR A 35 -0.20 7.51 1.02
C TYR A 35 -0.16 8.49 2.21
N GLY A 36 0.77 8.29 3.14
CA GLY A 36 1.02 9.21 4.24
C GLY A 36 2.08 10.25 3.91
N ASP A 37 1.97 11.43 4.54
CA ASP A 37 3.10 12.35 4.65
C ASP A 37 4.13 11.69 5.56
N ASP A 38 5.17 11.12 4.96
CA ASP A 38 6.34 10.70 5.71
C ASP A 38 7.02 11.96 6.25
N LEU A 39 6.88 12.21 7.56
CA LEU A 39 7.53 13.35 8.22
C LEU A 39 9.05 13.19 8.27
N PHE A 40 9.58 12.00 7.96
CA PHE A 40 11.00 11.68 7.93
C PHE A 40 11.36 10.89 6.67
N PRO A 41 11.30 11.52 5.47
CA PRO A 41 11.80 10.85 4.28
C PRO A 41 13.29 10.53 4.51
N PRO A 42 13.74 9.30 4.21
CA PRO A 42 15.17 8.98 4.29
C PRO A 42 15.93 9.93 3.36
N GLU A 43 16.93 10.64 3.89
CA GLU A 43 17.88 11.39 3.07
C GLU A 43 18.52 10.39 2.11
N GLY A 44 18.25 10.57 0.82
CA GLY A 44 18.76 9.73 -0.26
C GLY A 44 20.27 9.80 -0.42
#